data_AF-A0A2I1HJM1-F1
#
_entry.id   AF-A0A2I1HJM1-F1
#
_cell.length_a   1.000
_cell.length_b   1.000
_cell.length_c   1.000
_cell.angle_alpha   90.00
_cell.angle_beta   90.00
_cell.angle_gamma   90.00
#
_symmetry.space_group_name_H-M   'P 1'
#
loop_
_entity.id
_entity.type
_entity.pdbx_description
1 polymer ?
#
loop_
_entity_poly.entity_id
_entity_poly.type
_entity_poly.pdbx_seq_one_letter_code
_entity_poly.pdbx_strand_id
1 'polypeptide(L)'
;MADSLEERLRALKICYDKGYITKSEYDYYRKKELENWNKEHEKQKSFWKRMWDKACYYVERILSSLIDSILNGIDKLLECIVKAALGPVGLIFGLLE
;
A
#
# COMPACT_ATOMS: atom_id res chain seq x y z
N MET A 1 -23.11 16.09 -20.97
CA MET A 1 -23.04 15.24 -19.77
C MET A 1 -22.34 13.96 -20.17
N ALA A 2 -21.30 13.53 -19.45
CA ALA A 2 -20.67 12.25 -19.75
C ALA A 2 -21.52 11.16 -19.12
N ASP A 3 -22.29 10.43 -19.94
CA ASP A 3 -23.13 9.34 -19.46
C ASP A 3 -22.26 8.28 -18.77
N SER A 4 -22.66 7.89 -17.56
CA SER A 4 -21.97 6.86 -16.78
C SER A 4 -21.92 5.55 -17.57
N LEU A 5 -20.91 4.71 -17.30
CA LEU A 5 -20.84 3.37 -17.91
C LEU A 5 -22.15 2.60 -17.71
N GLU A 6 -22.76 2.75 -16.53
CA GLU A 6 -24.03 2.12 -16.17
C GLU A 6 -25.16 2.57 -17.10
N GLU A 7 -25.32 3.87 -17.33
CA GLU A 7 -26.34 4.41 -18.25
C GLU A 7 -26.15 3.91 -19.67
N ARG A 8 -24.91 3.88 -20.16
CA ARG A 8 -24.59 3.36 -21.50
C ARG A 8 -24.91 1.88 -21.65
N LEU A 9 -24.55 1.06 -20.65
CA LEU A 9 -24.89 -0.37 -20.63
C LEU A 9 -26.39 -0.61 -20.50
N ARG A 10 -27.10 0.24 -19.75
CA ARG A 10 -28.55 0.16 -19.58
C ARG A 10 -29.28 0.49 -20.87
N ALA A 11 -28.84 1.52 -21.60
CA ALA A 11 -29.36 1.84 -22.92
C ALA A 11 -29.13 0.68 -23.91
N LEU A 12 -27.93 0.09 -23.89
CA LEU A 12 -27.60 -1.07 -24.72
C LEU A 12 -28.51 -2.27 -24.44
N LYS A 13 -28.80 -2.54 -23.15
CA LYS A 13 -29.71 -3.60 -22.72
C LYS A 13 -31.13 -3.34 -23.18
N ILE A 14 -31.63 -2.11 -23.07
CA ILE A 14 -32.97 -1.73 -23.57
C ILE A 14 -33.08 -1.97 -25.08
N CYS A 15 -32.03 -1.65 -25.84
CA CYS A 15 -32.03 -1.91 -27.29
C CYS A 15 -32.10 -3.41 -27.62
N TYR A 16 -31.42 -4.25 -26.84
CA TYR A 16 -31.50 -5.69 -26.96
C TYR A 16 -32.87 -6.24 -26.55
N ASP A 17 -33.40 -5.81 -25.41
CA ASP A 17 -34.70 -6.26 -24.88
C ASP A 17 -35.86 -5.88 -25.83
N LYS A 18 -35.72 -4.76 -26.56
CA LYS A 18 -36.68 -4.33 -27.60
C LYS A 18 -36.47 -5.00 -28.96
N GLY A 19 -35.44 -5.83 -29.10
CA GLY A 19 -35.12 -6.54 -30.35
C GLY A 19 -34.52 -5.66 -31.46
N TYR A 20 -34.03 -4.46 -31.15
CA TYR A 20 -33.38 -3.59 -32.14
C TYR A 20 -31.99 -4.09 -32.55
N ILE A 21 -31.35 -4.89 -31.69
CA ILE A 21 -30.04 -5.47 -31.93
C ILE A 21 -30.06 -6.97 -31.62
N THR A 22 -29.24 -7.72 -32.34
CA THR A 22 -29.02 -9.14 -32.10
C THR A 22 -28.18 -9.36 -30.85
N LYS A 23 -28.21 -10.59 -30.31
CA LYS A 23 -27.37 -10.97 -29.16
C LYS A 23 -25.87 -10.77 -29.45
N SER A 24 -25.43 -11.10 -30.66
CA SER A 24 -24.04 -10.90 -31.08
C SER A 24 -23.62 -9.43 -31.10
N GLU A 25 -24.50 -8.54 -31.56
CA GLU A 25 -24.25 -7.10 -31.56
C GLU A 25 -24.24 -6.56 -30.13
N TYR A 26 -25.19 -6.98 -29.29
CA TYR A 26 -25.22 -6.62 -27.87
C TYR A 26 -23.93 -7.03 -27.16
N ASP A 27 -23.48 -8.28 -27.32
CA ASP A 27 -22.27 -8.78 -26.68
C ASP A 27 -21.02 -8.03 -27.18
N TYR A 28 -20.95 -7.74 -28.49
CA TYR A 28 -19.87 -6.96 -29.08
C TYR A 28 -19.80 -5.53 -28.51
N TYR A 29 -20.92 -4.80 -28.52
CA TYR A 29 -20.96 -3.42 -28.04
C TYR A 29 -20.75 -3.33 -26.53
N ARG A 30 -21.32 -4.28 -25.75
CA ARG A 30 -21.09 -4.36 -24.30
C ARG A 30 -19.62 -4.55 -23.98
N LYS A 31 -18.94 -5.47 -24.69
CA LYS A 31 -17.51 -5.71 -24.50
C LYS A 31 -16.68 -4.47 -24.84
N LYS A 32 -17.00 -3.81 -25.96
CA LYS A 32 -16.32 -2.60 -26.42
C LYS A 32 -16.43 -1.46 -25.38
N GLU A 33 -17.60 -1.29 -24.77
CA GLU A 33 -17.82 -0.22 -23.80
C GLU A 33 -17.09 -0.47 -22.47
N LEU A 34 -17.02 -1.74 -22.05
CA LEU A 34 -16.21 -2.15 -20.91
C LEU A 34 -14.71 -1.97 -21.17
N GLU A 35 -14.24 -2.28 -22.38
CA GLU A 35 -12.84 -2.06 -22.76
C GLU A 35 -12.48 -0.56 -22.79
N ASN A 36 -13.34 0.28 -23.35
CA ASN A 36 -13.15 1.73 -23.36
C ASN A 36 -13.11 2.29 -21.93
N TRP A 37 -14.05 1.90 -21.08
CA TRP A 37 -14.06 2.32 -19.68
C TRP A 37 -12.80 1.86 -18.94
N ASN A 38 -12.37 0.62 -19.14
CA ASN A 38 -11.16 0.12 -18.49
C ASN A 38 -9.91 0.89 -18.94
N LYS A 39 -9.79 1.26 -20.22
CA LYS A 39 -8.69 2.11 -20.73
C LYS A 39 -8.73 3.53 -20.16
N GLU A 40 -9.91 4.13 -20.05
CA GLU A 40 -10.07 5.46 -19.45
C GLU A 40 -9.66 5.46 -17.97
N HIS A 41 -10.00 4.41 -17.23
CA HIS A 41 -9.68 4.26 -15.81
C HIS A 41 -8.30 3.63 -15.53
N GLU A 42 -7.58 3.17 -16.55
CA GLU A 42 -6.22 2.64 -16.42
C GLU A 42 -5.24 3.68 -15.86
N LYS A 43 -5.41 4.95 -16.27
CA LYS A 43 -4.65 6.08 -15.71
C LYS A 43 -4.93 6.31 -14.22
N GLN A 44 -6.18 6.15 -13.79
CA GLN A 44 -6.53 6.24 -12.37
C GLN A 44 -5.98 5.05 -11.57
N LYS A 45 -6.05 3.82 -12.11
CA LYS A 45 -5.41 2.65 -11.50
C LYS A 45 -3.90 2.87 -11.31
N SER A 46 -3.22 3.46 -12.29
CA SER A 46 -1.80 3.83 -12.21
C SER A 46 -1.52 4.91 -11.15
N PHE A 47 -2.41 5.89 -10.98
CA PHE A 47 -2.29 6.87 -9.89
C PHE A 47 -2.40 6.20 -8.51
N TRP A 48 -3.43 5.40 -8.28
CA TRP A 48 -3.64 4.72 -7.00
C TRP A 48 -2.52 3.73 -6.67
N LYS A 49 -2.02 3.01 -7.69
CA LYS A 49 -0.84 2.15 -7.53
C LYS A 49 0.38 2.95 -7.06
N ARG A 50 0.67 4.09 -7.69
CA ARG A 50 1.78 4.97 -7.25
C ARG A 50 1.58 5.53 -5.84
N MET A 51 0.34 5.84 -5.46
CA MET A 51 0.02 6.29 -4.10
C MET A 51 0.23 5.17 -3.08
N TRP A 52 -0.17 3.95 -3.41
CA TRP A 52 0.06 2.77 -2.59
C TRP A 52 1.56 2.49 -2.40
N ASP A 53 2.34 2.52 -3.49
CA ASP A 53 3.79 2.32 -3.44
C ASP A 53 4.47 3.35 -2.52
N LYS A 54 4.05 4.63 -2.60
CA LYS A 54 4.53 5.67 -1.69
C LYS A 54 4.14 5.42 -0.24
N ALA A 55 2.91 4.98 0.01
CA ALA A 55 2.45 4.67 1.36
C ALA A 55 3.28 3.54 1.99
N CYS A 56 3.53 2.46 1.23
CA CYS A 56 4.42 1.37 1.66
C CYS A 56 5.83 1.89 1.99
N TYR A 57 6.41 2.71 1.11
CA TYR A 57 7.73 3.31 1.35
C TYR A 57 7.79 4.14 2.65
N TYR A 58 6.77 4.96 2.92
CA TYR A 58 6.73 5.73 4.16
C TYR A 58 6.59 4.85 5.40
N VAL A 59 5.77 3.80 5.33
CA VAL A 59 5.61 2.83 6.42
C VAL A 59 6.93 2.13 6.70
N GLU A 60 7.62 1.61 5.68
CA GLU A 60 8.94 1.00 5.84
C GLU A 60 9.93 1.97 6.47
N ARG A 61 9.98 3.21 6.01
CA ARG A 61 10.92 4.21 6.54
C ARG A 61 10.64 4.55 8.02
N ILE A 62 9.36 4.68 8.39
CA ILE A 62 8.96 4.94 9.79
C ILE A 62 9.30 3.72 10.66
N LEU A 63 8.96 2.52 10.21
CA LEU A 63 9.25 1.29 10.95
C LEU A 63 10.75 1.09 11.16
N SER A 64 11.57 1.27 10.12
CA SER A 64 13.02 1.18 10.24
C SER A 64 13.57 2.20 11.23
N SER A 65 13.11 3.46 11.17
CA SER A 65 13.54 4.48 12.13
C SER A 65 13.14 4.17 13.57
N LEU A 66 11.99 3.55 13.79
CA LEU A 66 11.53 3.14 15.12
C LEU A 66 12.37 1.95 15.64
N ILE A 67 12.65 0.97 14.78
CA ILE A 67 13.50 -0.17 15.12
C ILE A 67 14.90 0.31 15.49
N ASP A 68 15.51 1.18 14.69
CA ASP A 68 16.84 1.75 14.97
C ASP A 68 16.86 2.52 16.30
N SER A 69 15.79 3.24 16.62
CA SER A 69 15.68 3.97 17.89
C SER A 69 15.59 3.01 19.08
N ILE A 70 14.83 1.92 18.96
CA ILE A 70 14.71 0.89 20.00
C ILE A 70 16.05 0.18 20.21
N LEU A 71 16.73 -0.23 19.12
CA LEU A 71 18.03 -0.90 19.20
C LEU A 71 19.08 -0.01 19.88
N ASN A 72 19.17 1.26 19.49
CA ASN A 72 20.06 2.23 20.15
C ASN A 72 19.72 2.44 21.64
N GLY A 73 18.44 2.36 22.01
CA GLY A 73 18.01 2.41 23.41
C GLY A 73 18.48 1.19 24.21
N ILE A 74 18.36 0.00 23.63
CA ILE A 74 18.82 -1.25 24.23
C ILE A 74 20.34 -1.25 24.40
N ASP A 75 21.10 -0.83 23.38
CA ASP A 75 22.57 -0.76 23.44
C ASP A 75 23.05 0.14 24.57
N LYS A 76 22.43 1.32 24.74
CA LYS A 76 22.76 2.23 25.85
C LYS A 76 22.43 1.63 27.21
N LEU A 77 21.31 0.91 27.35
CA LEU A 77 20.95 0.25 28.60
C LEU A 77 21.95 -0.88 28.93
N LEU A 78 22.36 -1.67 27.93
CA LEU A 78 23.38 -2.70 28.10
C LEU A 78 24.71 -2.08 28.51
N GLU A 79 25.13 -0.97 27.90
CA GLU A 79 26.36 -0.25 28.28
C GLU A 79 26.30 0.24 29.73
N CYS A 80 25.16 0.78 30.17
CA CYS A 80 24.95 1.17 31.57
C CYS A 80 25.03 -0.03 32.53
N ILE A 81 24.42 -1.16 32.19
CA ILE A 81 24.47 -2.38 33.01
C ILE A 81 25.91 -2.91 33.10
N VAL A 82 26.63 -2.96 31.98
CA VAL A 82 28.03 -3.40 31.93
C VAL A 82 28.92 -2.50 32.78
N LYS A 83 28.76 -1.17 32.68
CA LYS A 83 29.48 -0.20 33.52
C LYS A 83 29.15 -0.37 35.01
N ALA A 84 27.88 -0.58 35.35
CA ALA A 84 27.44 -0.79 36.72
C ALA A 84 27.91 -2.13 37.31
N ALA A 85 28.07 -3.18 36.48
CA ALA A 85 28.56 -4.48 36.92
C ALA A 85 30.09 -4.53 37.04
N LEU A 86 30.84 -3.84 36.17
CA LEU A 86 32.31 -3.79 36.20
C LEU A 86 32.86 -2.78 37.21
N GLY A 87 32.12 -1.70 37.50
CA GLY A 87 32.48 -0.70 38.51
C GLY A 87 32.83 -1.28 39.90
N PRO A 88 32.00 -2.13 40.51
CA PRO A 88 32.30 -2.75 41.79
C PRO A 88 33.37 -3.84 41.70
N VAL A 89 33.51 -4.55 40.57
CA VAL A 89 34.53 -5.61 40.39
C VAL A 89 35.95 -5.03 40.33
N GLY A 90 36.14 -3.88 39.70
CA GLY A 90 37.42 -3.15 39.70
C GLY A 90 37.78 -2.56 41.07
N LEU A 91 36.80 -2.12 41.84
CA LEU A 91 36.98 -1.62 43.21
C LEU A 91 37.34 -2.73 44.20
N ILE A 92 36.79 -3.95 44.04
CA ILE A 92 37.12 -5.11 44.88
C ILE A 92 38.53 -5.62 44.60
N PHE A 93 38.99 -5.61 43.34
CA PHE A 93 40.37 -5.99 43.00
C PHE A 93 41.41 -4.95 43.47
N GLY A 94 41.10 -3.66 43.43
CA GLY A 94 42.01 -2.59 43.91
C GLY A 94 42.07 -2.42 45.44
N LEU A 95 41.22 -3.10 46.21
CA LEU A 95 41.25 -3.13 47.69
C LEU A 95 41.93 -4.37 48.26
N LEU A 96 42.31 -5.33 47.41
CA LEU A 96 42.94 -6.61 47.80
C LEU A 96 44.46 -6.65 47.51
N GLU A 97 45.04 -5.55 47.03
CA GLU A 97 46.47 -5.32 46.80
C GLU A 97 47.00 -4.28 47.81
#